data_AF-A0A931XCT1-F1
#
_entry.id   AF-A0A931XCT1-F1
#
_cell.length_a   1.000
_cell.length_b   1.000
_cell.length_c   1.000
_cell.angle_alpha   90.00
_cell.angle_beta   90.00
_cell.angle_gamma   90.00
#
_symmetry.space_group_name_H-M   'P 1'
#
loop_
_entity.id
_entity.type
_entity.pdbx_description
1 polymer ?
#
loop_
_entity_poly.entity_id
_entity_poly.type
_entity_poly.pdbx_seq_one_letter_code
_entity_poly.pdbx_strand_id
1 'polypeptide(L)'
;MESIILIIIIIFSLINLIYCLKNKEINHTILLYLFSILSSYIVLLGIEEKKIQNLFFIYFCILVSLVLIFNRFVNKKFHFFVLILSFLSWFIWNGTEFSYLSYKIKINYSSTLLIPAIGFIFYSIKELLFKIGDFQYFKKNSFFIDLLLLFFLSYVSNFLGGLFGLFILTIFYIIYLMGLKNIKSYPIIILWFSFLNITVTTSRLAYNVEQFLHPSSFLAMGFSYIIFEYLRESSIKIKSLLFKSIQFLIIVSILIFFILLDNIKEHIAGFSFIVVFILTFSFLLTFRKKLSAFYLSYFFAFLSIFWIFKPELKKEANISKDLTENYDEIWENDTLGGDLTQNNEKDSITDSDKIILPSNPFYGKWKIEEKKSIVLFELGPPEARTKGEFQQLSGDFFYSDTISKLKLKVNLPLEGFTTNNSFRDQTLMEKEFLDKETQSTLLFESKKWKLKGKGYVTKGVFTMRGISKEVQINLKISKLKNKNLIIRGSSEIDRTIFGMSSDSKIGDIVEFNFNVLLKR
;
A
#
# COMPACT_ATOMS: atom_id res chain seq x y z
N MET A 1 -15.48 -23.47 20.92
CA MET A 1 -15.88 -22.07 21.17
C MET A 1 -16.42 -21.39 19.92
N GLU A 2 -15.73 -21.47 18.77
CA GLU A 2 -16.21 -20.88 17.50
C GLU A 2 -17.60 -21.37 17.06
N SER A 3 -17.91 -22.66 17.24
CA SER A 3 -19.21 -23.26 16.90
C SER A 3 -20.37 -22.76 17.78
N ILE A 4 -20.14 -22.59 19.08
CA ILE A 4 -21.16 -22.11 20.03
C ILE A 4 -21.49 -20.63 19.76
N ILE A 5 -20.48 -19.84 19.42
CA ILE A 5 -20.64 -18.41 19.10
C ILE A 5 -21.38 -18.23 17.76
N LEU A 6 -21.06 -19.05 16.75
CA LEU A 6 -21.80 -19.07 15.48
C LEU A 6 -23.28 -19.41 15.69
N ILE A 7 -23.56 -20.39 16.56
CA ILE A 7 -24.92 -20.78 16.93
C ILE A 7 -25.65 -19.64 17.65
N ILE A 8 -24.99 -18.91 18.55
CA ILE A 8 -25.57 -17.74 19.23
C ILE A 8 -25.88 -16.63 18.22
N ILE A 9 -25.00 -16.36 17.25
CA ILE A 9 -25.22 -15.37 16.18
C ILE A 9 -26.40 -15.78 15.29
N ILE A 10 -26.49 -17.06 14.91
CA ILE A 10 -27.59 -17.62 14.11
C ILE A 10 -28.92 -17.52 14.87
N ILE A 11 -28.92 -17.85 16.16
CA ILE A 11 -30.11 -17.74 17.02
C ILE A 11 -30.55 -16.27 17.15
N PHE A 12 -29.63 -15.33 17.40
CA PHE A 12 -29.96 -13.90 17.50
C PHE A 12 -30.44 -13.30 16.17
N SER A 13 -29.87 -13.73 15.04
CA SER A 13 -30.31 -13.29 13.72
C SER A 13 -31.67 -13.89 13.32
N LEU A 14 -31.95 -15.14 13.68
CA LEU A 14 -33.27 -15.77 13.51
C LEU A 14 -34.36 -15.14 14.39
N ILE A 15 -34.06 -14.86 15.67
CA ILE A 15 -34.98 -14.16 16.58
C ILE A 15 -35.32 -12.78 16.03
N ASN A 16 -34.33 -12.04 15.54
CA ASN A 16 -34.55 -10.74 14.90
C ASN A 16 -35.34 -10.84 13.58
N LEU A 17 -35.10 -11.86 12.76
CA LEU A 17 -35.83 -12.10 11.50
C LEU A 17 -37.32 -12.39 11.76
N ILE A 18 -37.63 -13.30 12.70
CA ILE A 18 -38.99 -13.68 13.08
C ILE A 18 -39.76 -12.48 13.68
N TYR A 19 -39.08 -11.68 14.49
CA TYR A 19 -39.67 -10.50 15.13
C TYR A 19 -39.96 -9.34 14.15
N CYS A 20 -39.30 -9.33 13.01
CA CYS A 20 -39.36 -8.27 12.00
C CYS A 20 -40.41 -8.49 10.92
N LEU A 21 -40.77 -9.74 10.60
CA LEU A 21 -41.84 -10.08 9.64
C LEU A 21 -43.23 -9.57 10.07
N LYS A 22 -43.35 -8.97 11.27
CA LYS A 22 -44.59 -8.48 11.85
C LYS A 22 -44.92 -7.00 11.54
N ASN A 23 -44.05 -6.22 10.87
CA ASN A 23 -44.29 -4.77 10.68
C ASN A 23 -43.70 -4.16 9.39
N LYS A 24 -44.49 -3.38 8.63
CA LYS A 24 -44.15 -2.93 7.25
C LYS A 24 -43.16 -1.76 7.12
N GLU A 25 -43.02 -0.87 8.12
CA GLU A 25 -42.09 0.27 8.07
C GLU A 25 -40.65 -0.07 8.55
N ILE A 26 -40.43 -1.27 9.08
CA ILE A 26 -39.18 -1.65 9.77
C ILE A 26 -38.13 -2.23 8.79
N ASN A 27 -38.50 -2.53 7.55
CA ASN A 27 -37.69 -3.30 6.60
C ASN A 27 -36.31 -2.69 6.29
N HIS A 28 -36.18 -1.38 6.12
CA HIS A 28 -34.91 -0.76 5.70
C HIS A 28 -33.83 -0.78 6.79
N THR A 29 -34.22 -0.59 8.05
CA THR A 29 -33.27 -0.61 9.18
C THR A 29 -32.75 -2.03 9.44
N ILE A 30 -33.60 -3.05 9.21
CA ILE A 30 -33.22 -4.47 9.31
C ILE A 30 -32.28 -4.86 8.17
N LEU A 31 -32.62 -4.47 6.94
CA LEU A 31 -31.77 -4.72 5.77
C LEU A 31 -30.39 -4.11 5.96
N LEU A 32 -30.33 -2.87 6.47
CA LEU A 32 -29.06 -2.21 6.78
C LEU A 32 -28.27 -2.95 7.86
N TYR A 33 -28.94 -3.43 8.91
CA TYR A 33 -28.31 -4.23 9.96
C TYR A 33 -27.72 -5.53 9.42
N LEU A 34 -28.53 -6.33 8.71
CA LEU A 34 -28.07 -7.61 8.13
C LEU A 34 -26.92 -7.39 7.16
N PHE A 35 -27.03 -6.37 6.31
CA PHE A 35 -25.98 -5.99 5.38
C PHE A 35 -24.70 -5.55 6.10
N SER A 36 -24.80 -4.78 7.19
CA SER A 36 -23.64 -4.33 7.95
C SER A 36 -22.88 -5.48 8.60
N ILE A 37 -23.58 -6.52 9.09
CA ILE A 37 -22.95 -7.72 9.65
C ILE A 37 -22.24 -8.52 8.56
N LEU A 38 -22.93 -8.78 7.44
CA LEU A 38 -22.36 -9.50 6.29
C LEU A 38 -21.13 -8.79 5.73
N SER A 39 -21.23 -7.47 5.55
CA SER A 39 -20.11 -6.66 5.06
C SER A 39 -18.96 -6.63 6.06
N SER A 40 -19.24 -6.54 7.37
CA SER A 40 -18.20 -6.61 8.40
C SER A 40 -17.43 -7.92 8.35
N TYR A 41 -18.11 -9.05 8.13
CA TYR A 41 -17.43 -10.33 7.94
C TYR A 41 -16.46 -10.30 6.76
N ILE A 42 -16.94 -9.83 5.59
CA ILE A 42 -16.13 -9.77 4.36
C ILE A 42 -14.92 -8.86 4.55
N VAL A 43 -15.11 -7.67 5.11
CA VAL A 43 -14.05 -6.69 5.32
C VAL A 43 -13.01 -7.21 6.32
N LEU A 44 -13.45 -7.88 7.40
CA LEU A 44 -12.56 -8.42 8.42
C LEU A 44 -11.75 -9.63 7.95
N LEU A 45 -12.12 -10.30 6.84
CA LEU A 45 -11.27 -11.32 6.23
C LEU A 45 -9.92 -10.77 5.74
N GLY A 46 -9.74 -9.44 5.74
CA GLY A 46 -8.44 -8.82 5.54
C GLY A 46 -7.48 -8.99 6.72
N ILE A 47 -7.94 -9.33 7.93
CA ILE A 47 -7.06 -9.56 9.09
C ILE A 47 -6.39 -10.93 8.96
N GLU A 48 -5.05 -10.97 9.07
CA GLU A 48 -4.28 -12.23 8.98
C GLU A 48 -4.49 -13.12 10.21
N GLU A 49 -4.50 -12.52 11.40
CA GLU A 49 -4.67 -13.22 12.65
C GLU A 49 -6.12 -13.62 12.91
N LYS A 50 -6.45 -14.89 12.66
CA LYS A 50 -7.81 -15.44 12.80
C LYS A 50 -8.45 -15.20 14.17
N LYS A 51 -7.66 -15.21 15.25
CA LYS A 51 -8.16 -14.93 16.62
C LYS A 51 -8.65 -13.48 16.73
N ILE A 52 -7.85 -12.53 16.25
CA ILE A 52 -8.16 -11.10 16.27
C ILE A 52 -9.34 -10.80 15.35
N GLN A 53 -9.36 -11.40 14.15
CA GLN A 53 -10.48 -11.34 13.22
C GLN A 53 -11.81 -11.73 13.88
N ASN A 54 -11.85 -12.89 14.54
CA ASN A 54 -13.06 -13.38 15.20
C ASN A 54 -13.50 -12.44 16.33
N LEU A 55 -12.56 -11.94 17.14
CA LEU A 55 -12.87 -11.02 18.23
C LEU A 55 -13.45 -9.69 17.70
N PHE A 56 -12.87 -9.10 16.65
CA PHE A 56 -13.43 -7.90 16.02
C PHE A 56 -14.81 -8.17 15.42
N PHE A 57 -15.00 -9.30 14.75
CA PHE A 57 -16.30 -9.64 14.15
C PHE A 57 -17.40 -9.74 15.21
N ILE A 58 -17.12 -10.43 16.31
CA ILE A 58 -18.04 -10.54 17.45
C ILE A 58 -18.33 -9.15 18.02
N TYR A 59 -17.31 -8.33 18.23
CA TYR A 59 -17.43 -6.98 18.75
C TYR A 59 -18.34 -6.10 17.88
N PHE A 60 -18.14 -6.09 16.56
CA PHE A 60 -18.99 -5.31 15.65
C PHE A 60 -20.42 -5.86 15.59
N CYS A 61 -20.61 -7.18 15.62
CA CYS A 61 -21.95 -7.77 15.72
C CYS A 61 -22.69 -7.29 16.97
N ILE A 62 -22.02 -7.32 18.13
CA ILE A 62 -22.59 -6.86 19.40
C ILE A 62 -22.92 -5.38 19.33
N LEU A 63 -22.00 -4.54 18.84
CA LEU A 63 -22.20 -3.10 18.71
C LEU A 63 -23.44 -2.74 17.90
N VAL A 64 -23.55 -3.25 16.66
CA VAL A 64 -24.69 -2.91 15.79
C VAL A 64 -26.00 -3.48 16.36
N SER A 65 -25.96 -4.65 16.99
CA SER A 65 -27.13 -5.27 17.65
C SER A 65 -27.62 -4.46 18.83
N LEU A 66 -26.71 -3.99 19.70
CA LEU A 66 -27.05 -3.15 20.85
C LEU A 66 -27.76 -1.88 20.40
N VAL A 67 -27.26 -1.24 19.34
CA VAL A 67 -27.85 -0.01 18.80
C VAL A 67 -29.27 -0.27 18.32
N LEU A 68 -29.53 -1.36 17.60
CA LEU A 68 -30.91 -1.73 17.19
C LEU A 68 -31.85 -1.91 18.39
N ILE A 69 -31.41 -2.67 19.39
CA ILE A 69 -32.22 -2.98 20.58
C ILE A 69 -32.54 -1.68 21.32
N PHE A 70 -31.52 -0.88 21.62
CA PHE A 70 -31.71 0.40 22.29
C PHE A 70 -32.60 1.36 21.50
N ASN A 71 -32.47 1.39 20.16
CA ASN A 71 -33.27 2.26 19.32
C ASN A 71 -34.79 1.96 19.38
N ARG A 72 -35.16 0.77 19.85
CA ARG A 72 -36.55 0.33 20.05
C ARG A 72 -37.08 0.62 21.45
N PHE A 73 -36.26 0.46 22.49
CA PHE A 73 -36.71 0.53 23.89
C PHE A 73 -36.44 1.88 24.56
N VAL A 74 -35.52 2.67 24.01
CA VAL A 74 -35.02 3.88 24.66
C VAL A 74 -35.61 5.12 24.00
N ASN A 75 -36.14 6.03 24.83
CA ASN A 75 -36.67 7.32 24.39
C ASN A 75 -35.64 8.10 23.58
N LYS A 76 -36.09 8.89 22.59
CA LYS A 76 -35.22 9.65 21.68
C LYS A 76 -34.13 10.49 22.37
N LYS A 77 -34.42 10.99 23.58
CA LYS A 77 -33.49 11.80 24.39
C LYS A 77 -32.23 11.04 24.85
N PHE A 78 -32.29 9.70 24.92
CA PHE A 78 -31.21 8.87 25.43
C PHE A 78 -30.44 8.13 24.33
N HIS A 79 -30.75 8.34 23.04
CA HIS A 79 -29.97 7.75 21.93
C HIS A 79 -28.50 8.15 21.99
N PHE A 80 -28.19 9.35 22.49
CA PHE A 80 -26.81 9.82 22.66
C PHE A 80 -25.99 8.94 23.62
N PHE A 81 -26.64 8.33 24.63
CA PHE A 81 -25.96 7.45 25.58
C PHE A 81 -25.39 6.20 24.91
N VAL A 82 -26.13 5.62 23.96
CA VAL A 82 -25.68 4.45 23.20
C VAL A 82 -24.46 4.81 22.34
N LEU A 83 -24.46 5.98 21.72
CA LEU A 83 -23.36 6.46 20.90
C LEU A 83 -22.10 6.67 21.73
N ILE A 84 -22.23 7.29 22.90
CA ILE A 84 -21.11 7.43 23.86
C ILE A 84 -20.61 6.06 24.29
N LEU A 85 -21.50 5.12 24.62
CA LEU A 85 -21.09 3.79 25.09
C LEU A 85 -20.38 3.00 23.99
N SER A 86 -20.86 3.08 22.74
CA SER A 86 -20.20 2.50 21.58
C SER A 86 -18.83 3.14 21.31
N PHE A 87 -18.70 4.46 21.50
CA PHE A 87 -17.40 5.13 21.42
C PHE A 87 -16.43 4.60 22.49
N LEU A 88 -16.87 4.58 23.74
CA LEU A 88 -16.05 4.14 24.88
C LEU A 88 -15.63 2.68 24.76
N SER A 89 -16.49 1.80 24.21
CA SER A 89 -16.13 0.40 24.02
C SER A 89 -14.98 0.20 23.03
N TRP A 90 -14.69 1.18 22.16
CA TRP A 90 -13.53 1.11 21.26
C TRP A 90 -12.20 1.11 22.02
N PHE A 91 -12.13 1.74 23.20
CA PHE A 91 -10.91 1.81 24.00
C PHE A 91 -10.44 0.45 24.53
N ILE A 92 -11.31 -0.57 24.51
CA ILE A 92 -10.94 -1.95 24.87
C ILE A 92 -9.82 -2.47 23.95
N TRP A 93 -9.72 -1.94 22.74
CA TRP A 93 -8.73 -2.33 21.74
C TRP A 93 -7.41 -1.54 21.83
N ASN A 94 -7.25 -0.65 22.81
CA ASN A 94 -6.02 0.13 22.99
C ASN A 94 -4.81 -0.79 23.22
N GLY A 95 -3.73 -0.54 22.50
CA GLY A 95 -2.50 -1.33 22.52
C GLY A 95 -2.53 -2.59 21.66
N THR A 96 -3.65 -2.91 21.00
CA THR A 96 -3.70 -4.06 20.08
C THR A 96 -2.94 -3.78 18.79
N GLU A 97 -2.19 -4.77 18.34
CA GLU A 97 -1.41 -4.77 17.10
C GLU A 97 -1.85 -5.95 16.25
N PHE A 98 -2.09 -5.74 14.96
CA PHE A 98 -2.44 -6.82 14.02
C PHE A 98 -2.16 -6.40 12.58
N SER A 99 -1.96 -7.38 11.70
CA SER A 99 -1.90 -7.15 10.26
C SER A 99 -3.29 -7.17 9.63
N TYR A 100 -3.59 -6.15 8.82
CA TYR A 100 -4.78 -6.06 7.97
C TYR A 100 -4.35 -5.88 6.52
N LEU A 101 -4.55 -6.91 5.70
CA LEU A 101 -3.98 -7.02 4.35
C LEU A 101 -2.46 -6.75 4.45
N SER A 102 -1.93 -5.84 3.65
CA SER A 102 -0.53 -5.40 3.65
C SER A 102 -0.17 -4.43 4.80
N TYR A 103 -1.12 -4.04 5.66
CA TYR A 103 -0.92 -2.98 6.66
C TYR A 103 -0.78 -3.53 8.08
N LYS A 104 0.30 -3.18 8.79
CA LYS A 104 0.38 -3.37 10.24
C LYS A 104 -0.36 -2.23 10.96
N ILE A 105 -1.43 -2.58 11.66
CA ILE A 105 -2.27 -1.65 12.40
C ILE A 105 -1.96 -1.77 13.87
N LYS A 106 -1.66 -0.62 14.49
CA LYS A 106 -1.51 -0.47 15.92
C LYS A 106 -2.57 0.49 16.45
N ILE A 107 -3.41 0.01 17.37
CA ILE A 107 -4.46 0.81 17.98
C ILE A 107 -3.87 1.59 19.16
N ASN A 108 -3.41 2.82 18.90
CA ASN A 108 -2.84 3.75 19.89
C ASN A 108 -3.66 5.03 20.03
N TYR A 109 -3.42 5.79 21.11
CA TYR A 109 -4.19 6.97 21.54
C TYR A 109 -4.52 7.99 20.44
N SER A 110 -3.68 8.17 19.41
CA SER A 110 -3.87 9.21 18.39
C SER A 110 -4.18 8.72 16.97
N SER A 111 -3.57 7.63 16.49
CA SER A 111 -3.64 7.28 15.07
C SER A 111 -4.97 6.65 14.66
N THR A 112 -5.54 5.73 15.45
CA THR A 112 -6.77 5.01 15.05
C THR A 112 -7.88 5.04 16.10
N LEU A 113 -7.56 5.42 17.34
CA LEU A 113 -8.55 5.50 18.42
C LEU A 113 -9.58 6.62 18.25
N LEU A 114 -9.25 7.68 17.49
CA LEU A 114 -10.14 8.81 17.24
C LEU A 114 -11.09 8.60 16.05
N ILE A 115 -10.85 7.59 15.20
CA ILE A 115 -11.66 7.33 14.00
C ILE A 115 -13.16 7.12 14.34
N PRO A 116 -13.52 6.36 15.39
CA PRO A 116 -14.93 6.26 15.82
C PRO A 116 -15.58 7.61 16.15
N ALA A 117 -14.84 8.54 16.77
CA ALA A 117 -15.36 9.87 17.09
C ALA A 117 -15.67 10.67 15.81
N ILE A 118 -14.82 10.54 14.79
CA ILE A 118 -15.04 11.15 13.48
C ILE A 118 -16.37 10.63 12.87
N GLY A 119 -16.62 9.32 12.97
CA GLY A 119 -17.87 8.70 12.52
C GLY A 119 -19.12 9.28 13.19
N PHE A 120 -19.04 9.64 14.48
CA PHE A 120 -20.15 10.27 15.22
C PHE A 120 -20.33 11.75 14.93
N ILE A 121 -19.23 12.49 14.76
CA ILE A 121 -19.27 13.93 14.51
C ILE A 121 -19.73 14.24 13.07
N PHE A 122 -19.56 13.28 12.13
CA PHE A 122 -19.95 13.36 10.72
C PHE A 122 -21.27 14.10 10.46
N TYR A 123 -22.36 13.60 11.04
CA TYR A 123 -23.69 14.15 10.78
C TYR A 123 -23.91 15.48 11.50
N SER A 124 -23.25 15.69 12.63
CA SER A 124 -23.31 16.97 13.33
C SER A 124 -22.67 18.08 12.50
N ILE A 125 -21.55 17.77 11.81
CA ILE A 125 -20.94 18.68 10.82
C ILE A 125 -21.92 18.95 9.67
N LYS A 126 -22.61 17.93 9.16
CA LYS A 126 -23.65 18.10 8.13
C LYS A 126 -24.75 19.08 8.59
N GLU A 127 -25.29 18.90 9.79
CA GLU A 127 -26.32 19.80 10.33
C GLU A 127 -25.80 21.22 10.49
N LEU A 128 -24.56 21.38 10.96
CA LEU A 128 -23.92 22.68 11.11
C LEU A 128 -23.76 23.36 9.74
N LEU A 129 -23.31 22.64 8.72
CA LEU A 129 -23.20 23.14 7.35
C LEU A 129 -24.56 23.56 6.77
N PHE A 130 -25.65 22.85 7.09
CA PHE A 130 -27.01 23.27 6.70
C PHE A 130 -27.53 24.51 7.44
N LYS A 131 -27.07 24.74 8.68
CA LYS A 131 -27.43 25.91 9.48
C LYS A 131 -26.66 27.16 9.04
N ILE A 132 -25.36 27.01 8.76
CA ILE A 132 -24.47 28.11 8.36
C ILE A 132 -24.68 28.49 6.88
N GLY A 133 -24.91 27.49 6.02
CA GLY A 133 -25.12 27.73 4.60
C GLY A 133 -26.56 28.12 4.28
N ASP A 134 -26.79 29.40 3.93
CA ASP A 134 -28.08 29.87 3.39
C ASP A 134 -28.26 29.50 1.90
N PHE A 135 -27.48 28.54 1.43
CA PHE A 135 -27.59 27.95 0.11
C PHE A 135 -28.84 27.07 0.07
N GLN A 136 -29.98 27.65 -0.34
CA GLN A 136 -31.22 26.92 -0.64
C GLN A 136 -30.98 25.68 -1.54
N TYR A 137 -29.93 25.73 -2.37
CA TYR A 137 -29.46 24.62 -3.18
C TYR A 137 -29.11 23.36 -2.35
N PHE A 138 -28.32 23.51 -1.29
CA PHE A 138 -27.86 22.40 -0.47
C PHE A 138 -28.97 21.76 0.35
N LYS A 139 -29.93 22.56 0.84
CA LYS A 139 -31.12 22.06 1.54
C LYS A 139 -31.98 21.15 0.63
N LYS A 140 -32.04 21.46 -0.68
CA LYS A 140 -32.77 20.63 -1.66
C LYS A 140 -32.04 19.33 -2.00
N ASN A 141 -30.71 19.34 -1.96
CA ASN A 141 -29.85 18.21 -2.34
C ASN A 141 -29.09 17.61 -1.15
N SER A 142 -29.78 17.23 -0.07
CA SER A 142 -29.13 16.73 1.16
C SER A 142 -28.20 15.52 0.99
N PHE A 143 -28.45 14.69 -0.03
CA PHE A 143 -27.59 13.57 -0.43
C PHE A 143 -26.19 14.02 -0.88
N PHE A 144 -26.09 15.22 -1.47
CA PHE A 144 -24.84 15.78 -1.96
C PHE A 144 -23.85 16.03 -0.82
N ILE A 145 -24.30 16.68 0.25
CA ILE A 145 -23.45 17.00 1.39
C ILE A 145 -23.01 15.72 2.10
N ASP A 146 -23.90 14.72 2.20
CA ASP A 146 -23.53 13.42 2.75
C ASP A 146 -22.39 12.78 1.95
N LEU A 147 -22.46 12.80 0.62
CA LEU A 147 -21.44 12.17 -0.21
C LEU A 147 -20.09 12.91 -0.12
N LEU A 148 -20.13 14.25 -0.13
CA LEU A 148 -18.94 15.10 -0.03
C LEU A 148 -18.21 14.92 1.31
N LEU A 149 -18.96 15.01 2.41
CA LEU A 149 -18.41 14.77 3.75
C LEU A 149 -17.82 13.37 3.85
N LEU A 150 -18.45 12.39 3.21
CA LEU A 150 -17.98 11.00 3.26
C LEU A 150 -16.69 10.80 2.49
N PHE A 151 -16.52 11.41 1.32
CA PHE A 151 -15.22 11.40 0.64
C PHE A 151 -14.13 12.10 1.45
N PHE A 152 -14.42 13.24 2.04
CA PHE A 152 -13.46 13.98 2.87
C PHE A 152 -13.06 13.19 4.13
N LEU A 153 -14.03 12.63 4.84
CA LEU A 153 -13.77 11.90 6.08
C LEU A 153 -13.18 10.52 5.81
N SER A 154 -13.45 9.93 4.65
CA SER A 154 -12.74 8.76 4.17
C SER A 154 -11.27 9.05 3.87
N TYR A 155 -10.95 10.20 3.27
CA TYR A 155 -9.55 10.63 3.12
C TYR A 155 -8.83 10.70 4.48
N VAL A 156 -9.44 11.37 5.47
CA VAL A 156 -8.90 11.47 6.83
C VAL A 156 -8.76 10.09 7.49
N SER A 157 -9.75 9.22 7.36
CA SER A 157 -9.73 7.90 8.01
C SER A 157 -8.73 6.94 7.37
N ASN A 158 -8.52 7.04 6.05
CA ASN A 158 -7.49 6.28 5.36
C ASN A 158 -6.09 6.74 5.77
N PHE A 159 -5.88 8.04 5.99
CA PHE A 159 -4.62 8.57 6.53
C PHE A 159 -4.34 8.05 7.95
N LEU A 160 -5.38 7.93 8.77
CA LEU A 160 -5.30 7.53 10.18
C LEU A 160 -5.14 6.01 10.38
N GLY A 161 -5.81 5.19 9.56
CA GLY A 161 -5.85 3.73 9.76
C GLY A 161 -5.98 2.89 8.48
N GLY A 162 -5.68 3.45 7.31
CA GLY A 162 -5.80 2.75 6.03
C GLY A 162 -7.24 2.33 5.70
N LEU A 163 -7.37 1.25 4.92
CA LEU A 163 -8.66 0.65 4.57
C LEU A 163 -9.46 0.20 5.81
N PHE A 164 -8.76 -0.25 6.86
CA PHE A 164 -9.41 -0.59 8.12
C PHE A 164 -9.96 0.63 8.84
N GLY A 165 -9.27 1.78 8.77
CA GLY A 165 -9.76 3.07 9.26
C GLY A 165 -11.05 3.50 8.57
N LEU A 166 -11.16 3.31 7.25
CA LEU A 166 -12.41 3.54 6.51
C LEU A 166 -13.55 2.64 7.00
N PHE A 167 -13.25 1.36 7.26
CA PHE A 167 -14.20 0.41 7.81
C PHE A 167 -14.70 0.87 9.19
N ILE A 168 -13.79 1.29 10.08
CA ILE A 168 -14.14 1.83 11.39
C ILE A 168 -15.01 3.09 11.25
N LEU A 169 -14.65 4.04 10.38
CA LEU A 169 -15.48 5.22 10.18
C LEU A 169 -16.90 4.83 9.72
N THR A 170 -16.98 3.89 8.77
CA THR A 170 -18.25 3.47 8.17
C THR A 170 -19.15 2.81 9.21
N ILE A 171 -18.62 1.88 10.02
CA ILE A 171 -19.42 1.18 11.04
C ILE A 171 -19.92 2.14 12.14
N PHE A 172 -19.09 3.08 12.59
CA PHE A 172 -19.47 4.05 13.60
C PHE A 172 -20.45 5.11 13.08
N TYR A 173 -20.33 5.50 11.81
CA TYR A 173 -21.32 6.35 11.15
C TYR A 173 -22.69 5.66 11.00
N ILE A 174 -22.71 4.36 10.74
CA ILE A 174 -23.95 3.56 10.70
C ILE A 174 -24.63 3.55 12.05
N ILE A 175 -23.87 3.24 13.10
CA ILE A 175 -24.36 3.23 14.47
C ILE A 175 -25.02 4.57 14.80
N TYR A 176 -24.36 5.66 14.42
CA TYR A 176 -24.90 7.01 14.56
C TYR A 176 -26.23 7.22 13.83
N LEU A 177 -26.28 6.90 12.53
CA LEU A 177 -27.47 7.11 11.71
C LEU A 177 -28.65 6.22 12.13
N MET A 178 -28.36 4.99 12.55
CA MET A 178 -29.34 4.09 13.15
C MET A 178 -29.91 4.71 14.42
N GLY A 179 -29.06 5.25 15.31
CA GLY A 179 -29.49 5.97 16.51
C GLY A 179 -30.35 7.20 16.22
N LEU A 180 -30.08 7.93 15.14
CA LEU A 180 -30.90 9.07 14.72
C LEU A 180 -32.17 8.70 13.96
N LYS A 181 -32.34 7.43 13.55
CA LYS A 181 -33.42 6.96 12.65
C LYS A 181 -33.45 7.73 11.33
N ASN A 182 -32.30 8.15 10.81
CA ASN A 182 -32.22 8.92 9.57
C ASN A 182 -32.09 8.00 8.33
N ILE A 183 -33.25 7.49 7.87
CA ILE A 183 -33.35 6.52 6.76
C ILE A 183 -32.81 7.09 5.44
N LYS A 184 -32.87 8.42 5.22
CA LYS A 184 -32.48 9.04 3.94
C LYS A 184 -31.00 8.86 3.59
N SER A 185 -30.14 8.63 4.59
CA SER A 185 -28.69 8.49 4.39
C SER A 185 -28.24 7.03 4.26
N TYR A 186 -29.14 6.05 4.42
CA TYR A 186 -28.82 4.61 4.30
C TYR A 186 -28.27 4.18 2.93
N PRO A 187 -28.76 4.69 1.77
CA PRO A 187 -28.23 4.30 0.46
C PRO A 187 -26.73 4.59 0.30
N ILE A 188 -26.27 5.70 0.88
CA ILE A 188 -24.86 6.11 0.82
C ILE A 188 -23.99 5.12 1.57
N ILE A 189 -24.42 4.72 2.76
CA ILE A 189 -23.72 3.71 3.56
C ILE A 189 -23.57 2.41 2.79
N ILE A 190 -24.66 1.94 2.17
CA ILE A 190 -24.67 0.68 1.44
C ILE A 190 -23.66 0.74 0.28
N LEU A 191 -23.60 1.86 -0.42
CA LEU A 191 -22.62 2.11 -1.48
C LEU A 191 -21.18 2.02 -0.94
N TRP A 192 -20.91 2.60 0.22
CA TRP A 192 -19.58 2.57 0.83
C TRP A 192 -19.13 1.20 1.30
N PHE A 193 -20.02 0.43 1.93
CA PHE A 193 -19.71 -0.94 2.31
C PHE A 193 -19.53 -1.85 1.09
N SER A 194 -20.33 -1.64 0.03
CA SER A 194 -20.17 -2.37 -1.23
C SER A 194 -18.79 -2.09 -1.83
N PHE A 195 -18.37 -0.83 -1.81
CA PHE A 195 -17.02 -0.43 -2.21
C PHE A 195 -15.96 -1.12 -1.35
N LEU A 196 -16.03 -1.03 -0.01
CA LEU A 196 -15.08 -1.70 0.89
C LEU A 196 -14.99 -3.21 0.62
N ASN A 197 -16.12 -3.88 0.44
CA ASN A 197 -16.15 -5.31 0.12
C ASN A 197 -15.39 -5.60 -1.17
N ILE A 198 -15.65 -4.84 -2.25
CA ILE A 198 -14.95 -4.99 -3.54
C ILE A 198 -13.44 -4.78 -3.36
N THR A 199 -13.03 -3.81 -2.55
CA THR A 199 -11.61 -3.50 -2.35
C THR A 199 -10.87 -4.61 -1.60
N VAL A 200 -11.50 -5.17 -0.57
CA VAL A 200 -10.91 -6.27 0.23
C VAL A 200 -10.91 -7.57 -0.57
N THR A 201 -11.94 -7.85 -1.37
CA THR A 201 -11.94 -9.06 -2.20
C THR A 201 -10.89 -8.98 -3.30
N THR A 202 -10.73 -7.82 -3.94
CA THR A 202 -9.75 -7.64 -5.02
C THR A 202 -8.31 -7.60 -4.54
N SER A 203 -8.03 -6.99 -3.38
CA SER A 203 -6.69 -7.02 -2.77
C SER A 203 -6.25 -8.45 -2.43
N ARG A 204 -7.17 -9.28 -1.93
CA ARG A 204 -6.91 -10.70 -1.65
C ARG A 204 -6.69 -11.55 -2.90
N LEU A 205 -7.08 -11.08 -4.08
CA LEU A 205 -6.85 -11.73 -5.38
C LEU A 205 -5.54 -11.30 -6.04
N ALA A 206 -4.59 -10.73 -5.27
CA ALA A 206 -3.30 -10.23 -5.72
C ALA A 206 -3.39 -9.26 -6.91
N TYR A 207 -4.51 -8.53 -7.05
CA TYR A 207 -4.58 -7.37 -7.93
C TYR A 207 -3.95 -6.21 -7.16
N ASN A 208 -3.06 -5.46 -7.82
CA ASN A 208 -2.50 -4.21 -7.29
C ASN A 208 -3.59 -3.11 -7.28
N VAL A 209 -4.67 -3.34 -6.52
CA VAL A 209 -5.78 -2.38 -6.36
C VAL A 209 -5.38 -1.24 -5.43
N GLU A 210 -4.29 -1.39 -4.69
CA GLU A 210 -3.72 -0.35 -3.84
C GLU A 210 -3.38 0.93 -4.63
N GLN A 211 -2.99 0.82 -5.91
CA GLN A 211 -2.77 1.98 -6.78
C GLN A 211 -4.05 2.77 -7.05
N PHE A 212 -5.21 2.12 -7.03
CA PHE A 212 -6.53 2.75 -7.22
C PHE A 212 -7.17 3.22 -5.92
N LEU A 213 -6.73 2.68 -4.77
CA LEU A 213 -7.30 2.93 -3.43
C LEU A 213 -6.53 3.94 -2.59
N HIS A 214 -5.63 4.66 -3.24
CA HIS A 214 -4.89 5.75 -2.64
C HIS A 214 -5.86 6.79 -2.01
N PRO A 215 -5.57 7.41 -0.84
CA PRO A 215 -6.44 8.40 -0.20
C PRO A 215 -6.99 9.48 -1.16
N SER A 216 -6.16 9.92 -2.09
CA SER A 216 -6.49 10.88 -3.15
C SER A 216 -7.66 10.43 -4.05
N SER A 217 -7.84 9.12 -4.27
CA SER A 217 -8.94 8.58 -5.06
C SER A 217 -10.30 8.95 -4.46
N PHE A 218 -10.43 8.97 -3.14
CA PHE A 218 -11.69 9.38 -2.49
C PHE A 218 -11.98 10.86 -2.70
N LEU A 219 -10.97 11.71 -2.57
CA LEU A 219 -11.09 13.13 -2.90
C LEU A 219 -11.50 13.30 -4.37
N ALA A 220 -10.89 12.54 -5.30
CA ALA A 220 -11.21 12.60 -6.72
C ALA A 220 -12.67 12.27 -7.02
N MET A 221 -13.21 11.22 -6.40
CA MET A 221 -14.63 10.85 -6.53
C MET A 221 -15.57 11.95 -5.98
N GLY A 222 -15.17 12.61 -4.89
CA GLY A 222 -15.90 13.74 -4.34
C GLY A 222 -15.91 14.93 -5.29
N PHE A 223 -14.75 15.35 -5.78
CA PHE A 223 -14.63 16.46 -6.71
C PHE A 223 -15.34 16.19 -8.04
N SER A 224 -15.27 14.98 -8.58
CA SER A 224 -15.95 14.62 -9.84
C SER A 224 -17.46 14.74 -9.71
N TYR A 225 -18.02 14.28 -8.59
CA TYR A 225 -19.44 14.43 -8.29
C TYR A 225 -19.85 15.89 -8.08
N ILE A 226 -19.05 16.68 -7.37
CA ILE A 226 -19.29 18.13 -7.18
C ILE A 226 -19.38 18.84 -8.52
N ILE A 227 -18.41 18.58 -9.40
CA ILE A 227 -18.34 19.20 -10.72
C ILE A 227 -19.51 18.73 -11.60
N PHE A 228 -19.87 17.44 -11.55
CA PHE A 228 -21.01 16.90 -12.29
C PHE A 228 -22.33 17.58 -11.89
N GLU A 229 -22.59 17.71 -10.59
CA GLU A 229 -23.81 18.35 -10.07
C GLU A 229 -23.85 19.84 -10.41
N TYR A 230 -22.73 20.55 -10.27
CA TYR A 230 -22.62 21.96 -10.68
C TYR A 230 -22.89 22.16 -12.18
N LEU A 231 -22.37 21.28 -13.04
CA LEU A 231 -22.64 21.30 -14.49
C LEU A 231 -24.10 20.94 -14.81
N ARG A 232 -24.71 20.01 -14.06
CA ARG A 232 -26.13 19.67 -14.19
C ARG A 232 -27.01 20.87 -13.88
N GLU A 233 -26.75 21.58 -12.79
CA GLU A 233 -27.53 22.75 -12.36
C GLU A 233 -27.37 23.94 -13.32
N SER A 234 -26.13 24.25 -13.70
CA SER A 234 -25.81 25.41 -14.55
C SER A 234 -26.33 25.28 -15.98
N SER A 235 -26.45 24.04 -16.49
CA SER A 235 -27.06 23.75 -17.79
C SER A 235 -28.54 24.18 -17.91
N ILE A 236 -29.21 24.41 -16.78
CA ILE A 236 -30.63 24.78 -16.72
C ILE A 236 -30.83 26.31 -16.84
N LYS A 237 -29.84 27.14 -16.49
CA LYS A 237 -30.03 28.60 -16.37
C LYS A 237 -29.24 29.49 -17.35
N ILE A 238 -28.08 29.07 -17.86
CA ILE A 238 -27.22 29.99 -18.65
C ILE A 238 -26.74 29.30 -19.94
N LYS A 239 -27.18 29.80 -21.09
CA LYS A 239 -26.90 29.24 -22.43
C LYS A 239 -25.60 29.76 -23.09
N SER A 240 -24.89 30.73 -22.50
CA SER A 240 -23.75 31.35 -23.20
C SER A 240 -22.54 30.42 -23.29
N LEU A 241 -21.92 30.35 -24.47
CA LEU A 241 -20.74 29.54 -24.75
C LEU A 241 -19.55 29.96 -23.87
N LEU A 242 -19.39 31.26 -23.67
CA LEU A 242 -18.34 31.86 -22.82
C LEU A 242 -18.39 31.36 -21.38
N PHE A 243 -19.59 31.21 -20.79
CA PHE A 243 -19.73 30.73 -19.42
C PHE A 243 -19.30 29.25 -19.30
N LYS A 244 -19.64 28.42 -20.29
CA LYS A 244 -19.20 27.01 -20.35
C LYS A 244 -17.68 26.89 -20.49
N SER A 245 -17.05 27.77 -21.27
CA SER A 245 -15.59 27.82 -21.43
C SER A 245 -14.87 28.21 -20.12
N ILE A 246 -15.40 29.19 -19.39
CA ILE A 246 -14.87 29.60 -18.08
C ILE A 246 -15.02 28.47 -17.05
N GLN A 247 -16.16 27.80 -17.02
CA GLN A 247 -16.38 26.64 -16.14
C GLN A 247 -15.40 25.49 -16.44
N PHE A 248 -15.14 25.21 -17.72
CA PHE A 248 -14.16 24.22 -18.13
C PHE A 248 -12.75 24.59 -17.65
N LEU A 249 -12.34 25.86 -17.79
CA LEU A 249 -11.05 26.35 -17.30
C LEU A 249 -10.89 26.22 -15.79
N ILE A 250 -11.95 26.47 -15.00
CA ILE A 250 -11.93 26.29 -13.54
C ILE A 250 -11.72 24.81 -13.18
N ILE A 251 -12.43 23.89 -13.85
CA ILE A 251 -12.28 22.45 -13.63
C ILE A 251 -10.85 22.01 -13.96
N VAL A 252 -10.32 22.43 -15.11
CA VAL A 252 -8.95 22.12 -15.53
C VAL A 252 -7.94 22.71 -14.56
N SER A 253 -8.16 23.93 -14.05
CA SER A 253 -7.28 24.57 -13.06
C SER A 253 -7.29 23.84 -11.71
N ILE A 254 -8.44 23.35 -11.25
CA ILE A 254 -8.55 22.52 -10.03
C ILE A 254 -7.80 21.19 -10.23
N LEU A 255 -7.95 20.54 -11.39
CA LEU A 255 -7.22 19.31 -11.69
C LEU A 255 -5.70 19.56 -11.72
N ILE A 256 -5.25 20.63 -12.38
CA ILE A 256 -3.84 21.03 -12.41
C ILE A 256 -3.33 21.35 -11.00
N PHE A 257 -4.12 22.03 -10.17
CA PHE A 257 -3.77 22.30 -8.78
C PHE A 257 -3.53 21.01 -7.97
N PHE A 258 -4.39 20.01 -8.12
CA PHE A 258 -4.20 18.71 -7.46
C PHE A 258 -3.03 17.90 -8.02
N ILE A 259 -2.67 18.09 -9.29
CA ILE A 259 -1.43 17.53 -9.86
C ILE A 259 -0.20 18.20 -9.25
N LEU A 260 -0.23 19.52 -9.12
CA LEU A 260 0.88 20.29 -8.53
C LEU A 260 1.03 20.03 -7.03
N LEU A 261 -0.04 19.67 -6.33
CA LEU A 261 0.00 19.28 -4.91
C LEU A 261 0.75 17.97 -4.65
N ASP A 262 0.76 17.04 -5.60
CA ASP A 262 1.56 15.80 -5.52
C ASP A 262 3.05 16.12 -5.36
N ASN A 263 3.52 17.17 -6.04
CA ASN A 263 4.91 17.63 -5.97
C ASN A 263 5.29 18.29 -4.63
N ILE A 264 4.31 18.65 -3.78
CA ILE A 264 4.53 19.33 -2.50
C ILE A 264 4.51 18.34 -1.33
N LYS A 265 3.69 17.28 -1.41
CA LYS A 265 3.66 16.19 -0.42
C LYS A 265 3.15 14.91 -1.08
N GLU A 266 3.99 13.87 -1.08
CA GLU A 266 3.56 12.52 -1.46
C GLU A 266 2.31 12.15 -0.64
N HIS A 267 1.34 11.56 -1.34
CA HIS A 267 0.09 11.03 -0.81
C HIS A 267 -1.10 11.99 -0.61
N ILE A 268 -1.04 13.26 -1.03
CA ILE A 268 -2.20 14.16 -0.96
C ILE A 268 -3.09 14.06 -2.22
N ALA A 269 -2.50 14.15 -3.41
CA ALA A 269 -3.16 14.08 -4.72
C ALA A 269 -2.14 13.64 -5.78
N GLY A 270 -2.52 13.33 -7.04
CA GLY A 270 -1.58 12.82 -8.04
C GLY A 270 -2.24 12.14 -9.25
N PHE A 271 -1.50 11.33 -10.01
CA PHE A 271 -2.04 10.64 -11.22
C PHE A 271 -3.29 9.78 -10.91
N SER A 272 -3.30 9.09 -9.77
CA SER A 272 -4.45 8.31 -9.29
C SER A 272 -5.70 9.16 -9.12
N PHE A 273 -5.55 10.40 -8.67
CA PHE A 273 -6.65 11.35 -8.55
C PHE A 273 -7.28 11.64 -9.91
N ILE A 274 -6.47 11.92 -10.94
CA ILE A 274 -6.97 12.25 -12.29
C ILE A 274 -7.74 11.07 -12.89
N VAL A 275 -7.15 9.87 -12.83
CA VAL A 275 -7.75 8.67 -13.43
C VAL A 275 -9.10 8.37 -12.77
N VAL A 276 -9.15 8.38 -11.44
CA VAL A 276 -10.39 8.13 -10.69
C VAL A 276 -11.40 9.23 -10.92
N PHE A 277 -10.97 10.50 -11.00
CA PHE A 277 -11.83 11.63 -11.34
C PHE A 277 -12.50 11.43 -12.70
N ILE A 278 -11.73 11.11 -13.75
CA ILE A 278 -12.25 10.92 -15.11
C ILE A 278 -13.21 9.73 -15.17
N LEU A 279 -12.84 8.59 -14.57
CA LEU A 279 -13.68 7.39 -14.58
C LEU A 279 -15.03 7.63 -13.89
N THR A 280 -15.00 8.24 -12.70
CA THR A 280 -16.22 8.53 -11.95
C THR A 280 -17.05 9.62 -12.62
N PHE A 281 -16.42 10.67 -13.15
CA PHE A 281 -17.12 11.71 -13.90
C PHE A 281 -17.80 11.16 -15.15
N SER A 282 -17.10 10.32 -15.93
CA SER A 282 -17.64 9.65 -17.12
C SER A 282 -18.82 8.74 -16.79
N PHE A 283 -18.72 7.97 -15.69
CA PHE A 283 -19.83 7.14 -15.22
C PHE A 283 -21.05 7.97 -14.81
N LEU A 284 -20.85 9.09 -14.10
CA LEU A 284 -21.94 9.99 -13.70
C LEU A 284 -22.64 10.62 -14.90
N LEU A 285 -21.91 10.93 -15.98
CA LEU A 285 -22.48 11.46 -17.23
C LEU A 285 -23.48 10.49 -17.89
N THR A 286 -23.30 9.18 -17.73
CA THR A 286 -24.23 8.16 -18.26
C THR A 286 -25.62 8.24 -17.61
N PHE A 287 -25.75 8.78 -16.40
CA PHE A 287 -26.99 8.83 -15.61
C PHE A 287 -27.69 10.19 -15.60
N ARG A 288 -27.61 10.92 -16.70
CA ARG A 288 -28.10 12.31 -16.84
C ARG A 288 -29.60 12.52 -16.60
N LYS A 289 -30.43 11.47 -16.50
CA LYS A 289 -31.85 11.54 -16.16
C LYS A 289 -32.09 10.99 -14.75
N LYS A 290 -32.85 11.75 -13.93
CA LYS A 290 -33.17 11.52 -12.50
C LYS A 290 -33.04 10.04 -12.08
N LEU A 291 -31.92 9.71 -11.43
CA LEU A 291 -31.80 8.49 -10.64
C LEU A 291 -32.19 8.77 -9.19
N SER A 292 -32.90 7.85 -8.57
CA SER A 292 -33.04 7.85 -7.11
C SER A 292 -31.80 7.20 -6.50
N ALA A 293 -31.29 7.77 -5.41
CA ALA A 293 -30.13 7.27 -4.68
C ALA A 293 -30.27 5.79 -4.25
N PHE A 294 -31.51 5.33 -4.06
CA PHE A 294 -31.82 3.95 -3.70
C PHE A 294 -31.40 2.97 -4.79
N TYR A 295 -31.80 3.18 -6.05
CA TYR A 295 -31.51 2.22 -7.13
C TYR A 295 -30.00 2.09 -7.41
N LEU A 296 -29.26 3.19 -7.34
CA LEU A 296 -27.81 3.17 -7.53
C LEU A 296 -27.12 2.36 -6.42
N SER A 297 -27.55 2.53 -5.16
CA SER A 297 -26.98 1.78 -4.03
C SER A 297 -27.27 0.26 -4.10
N TYR A 298 -28.48 -0.14 -4.51
CA TYR A 298 -28.84 -1.55 -4.65
C TYR A 298 -28.08 -2.23 -5.80
N PHE A 299 -27.83 -1.50 -6.89
CA PHE A 299 -27.04 -2.00 -8.01
C PHE A 299 -25.59 -2.32 -7.60
N PHE A 300 -24.92 -1.40 -6.89
CA PHE A 300 -23.56 -1.64 -6.40
C PHE A 300 -23.51 -2.75 -5.32
N ALA A 301 -24.52 -2.83 -4.46
CA ALA A 301 -24.65 -3.93 -3.51
C ALA A 301 -24.80 -5.29 -4.23
N PHE A 302 -25.62 -5.37 -5.28
CA PHE A 302 -25.77 -6.56 -6.10
C PHE A 302 -24.47 -6.94 -6.83
N LEU A 303 -23.74 -5.96 -7.38
CA LEU A 303 -22.43 -6.20 -8.01
C LEU A 303 -21.42 -6.81 -7.02
N SER A 304 -21.42 -6.32 -5.77
CA SER A 304 -20.53 -6.83 -4.73
C SER A 304 -20.81 -8.29 -4.37
N ILE A 305 -22.07 -8.75 -4.49
CA ILE A 305 -22.48 -10.14 -4.26
C ILE A 305 -22.10 -11.02 -5.46
N PHE A 306 -22.25 -10.52 -6.69
CA PHE A 306 -21.91 -11.29 -7.90
C PHE A 306 -20.42 -11.64 -8.00
N TRP A 307 -19.54 -10.81 -7.46
CA TRP A 307 -18.10 -11.07 -7.42
C TRP A 307 -17.66 -12.12 -6.37
N ILE A 308 -18.57 -12.53 -5.47
CA ILE A 308 -18.35 -13.67 -4.58
C ILE A 308 -18.43 -14.98 -5.37
N PHE A 309 -19.17 -15.00 -6.49
CA PHE A 309 -19.27 -16.16 -7.39
C PHE A 309 -18.24 -16.07 -8.52
N LYS A 310 -17.08 -16.67 -8.26
CA LYS A 310 -15.89 -16.76 -9.12
C LYS A 310 -16.16 -17.53 -10.44
N PRO A 311 -15.79 -16.99 -11.61
CA PRO A 311 -15.18 -17.78 -12.68
C PRO A 311 -13.66 -17.64 -12.57
N GLU A 312 -12.95 -18.77 -12.52
CA GLU A 312 -11.50 -18.79 -12.37
C GLU A 312 -10.81 -18.26 -13.63
N LEU A 313 -10.26 -17.05 -13.57
CA LEU A 313 -9.34 -16.56 -14.59
C LEU A 313 -7.97 -16.34 -13.94
N LYS A 314 -7.04 -17.24 -14.31
CA LYS A 314 -5.60 -17.14 -14.03
C LYS A 314 -5.06 -15.85 -14.65
N LYS A 315 -4.06 -15.29 -13.98
CA LYS A 315 -3.64 -13.91 -14.16
C LYS A 315 -2.14 -13.86 -14.45
N GLU A 316 -1.80 -13.19 -15.54
CA GLU A 316 -0.45 -12.95 -16.02
C GLU A 316 0.19 -11.75 -15.31
N ALA A 317 1.48 -11.88 -15.01
CA ALA A 317 2.38 -10.83 -14.51
C ALA A 317 3.71 -10.99 -15.27
N ASN A 318 3.78 -10.50 -16.50
CA ASN A 318 4.82 -10.89 -17.47
C ASN A 318 5.88 -9.83 -17.80
N ILE A 319 6.04 -8.74 -17.02
CA ILE A 319 7.06 -7.72 -17.37
C ILE A 319 8.24 -7.69 -16.40
N SER A 320 8.02 -7.84 -15.09
CA SER A 320 9.13 -8.04 -14.14
C SER A 320 9.76 -9.42 -14.25
N LYS A 321 9.01 -10.38 -14.80
CA LYS A 321 9.42 -11.77 -15.00
C LYS A 321 10.53 -11.91 -16.04
N ASP A 322 10.55 -11.11 -17.11
CA ASP A 322 11.54 -11.25 -18.19
C ASP A 322 12.98 -10.94 -17.75
N LEU A 323 13.15 -10.09 -16.74
CA LEU A 323 14.46 -9.83 -16.16
C LEU A 323 14.82 -10.90 -15.11
N THR A 324 13.87 -11.38 -14.28
CA THR A 324 14.06 -12.43 -13.26
C THR A 324 14.11 -13.87 -13.79
N GLU A 325 13.40 -14.22 -14.86
CA GLU A 325 13.47 -15.55 -15.49
C GLU A 325 14.82 -15.73 -16.19
N ASN A 326 15.39 -14.65 -16.73
CA ASN A 326 16.78 -14.62 -17.20
C ASN A 326 17.79 -14.71 -16.04
N TYR A 327 17.40 -14.41 -14.80
CA TYR A 327 18.24 -14.67 -13.62
C TYR A 327 18.22 -16.16 -13.22
N ASP A 328 17.07 -16.84 -13.25
CA ASP A 328 16.97 -18.25 -12.82
C ASP A 328 17.52 -19.23 -13.88
N GLU A 329 17.31 -18.99 -15.18
CA GLU A 329 17.84 -19.85 -16.26
C GLU A 329 19.38 -19.83 -16.40
N ILE A 330 20.03 -18.73 -16.01
CA ILE A 330 21.48 -18.54 -16.16
C ILE A 330 22.28 -19.17 -15.00
N TRP A 331 21.66 -19.41 -13.84
CA TRP A 331 22.34 -20.02 -12.69
C TRP A 331 22.67 -21.51 -12.89
N GLU A 332 21.92 -22.22 -13.76
CA GLU A 332 22.18 -23.64 -14.06
C GLU A 332 23.16 -23.86 -15.21
N ASN A 333 23.25 -22.95 -16.19
CA ASN A 333 23.77 -23.32 -17.53
C ASN A 333 25.16 -22.80 -17.95
N ASP A 334 25.85 -21.94 -17.19
CA ASP A 334 27.18 -21.48 -17.60
C ASP A 334 28.33 -22.23 -16.87
N THR A 335 28.85 -23.23 -17.59
CA THR A 335 30.05 -24.02 -17.29
C THR A 335 31.33 -23.24 -17.61
N LEU A 336 31.90 -22.57 -16.61
CA LEU A 336 33.34 -22.32 -16.57
C LEU A 336 33.90 -22.58 -15.16
N GLY A 337 33.80 -23.83 -14.75
CA GLY A 337 34.70 -24.43 -13.78
C GLY A 337 35.14 -25.76 -14.39
N GLY A 338 36.40 -25.84 -14.82
CA GLY A 338 36.97 -27.11 -15.24
C GLY A 338 36.85 -28.14 -14.11
N ASP A 339 36.64 -29.39 -14.50
CA ASP A 339 36.56 -30.55 -13.62
C ASP A 339 37.67 -30.52 -12.56
N LEU A 340 37.27 -30.43 -11.30
CA LEU A 340 38.04 -30.88 -10.17
C LEU A 340 37.13 -31.79 -9.37
N THR A 341 37.06 -33.04 -9.83
CA THR A 341 36.51 -34.15 -9.07
C THR A 341 37.30 -34.31 -7.79
N GLN A 342 36.56 -34.42 -6.69
CA GLN A 342 37.04 -34.67 -5.35
C GLN A 342 37.79 -36.00 -5.30
N ASN A 343 39.00 -36.01 -4.74
CA ASN A 343 39.45 -37.13 -3.93
C ASN A 343 39.55 -36.66 -2.49
N ASN A 344 38.76 -37.31 -1.64
CA ASN A 344 38.82 -37.18 -0.18
C ASN A 344 40.18 -37.68 0.32
N GLU A 345 40.80 -36.94 1.24
CA GLU A 345 41.35 -37.54 2.46
C GLU A 345 41.68 -36.45 3.51
N LYS A 346 41.60 -36.89 4.77
CA LYS A 346 41.82 -36.12 5.99
C LYS A 346 43.23 -35.51 6.01
N ASP A 347 43.37 -34.27 6.49
CA ASP A 347 44.21 -33.93 7.66
C ASP A 347 44.42 -32.42 7.82
N SER A 348 44.44 -32.02 9.10
CA SER A 348 45.14 -30.91 9.74
C SER A 348 45.22 -29.49 9.13
N ILE A 349 45.00 -28.53 10.03
CA ILE A 349 45.29 -27.09 9.97
C ILE A 349 46.66 -26.80 9.35
N THR A 350 46.74 -25.99 8.28
CA THR A 350 47.82 -25.02 7.97
C THR A 350 47.49 -24.13 6.76
N ASP A 351 47.81 -22.83 6.89
CA ASP A 351 47.97 -21.75 5.88
C ASP A 351 46.96 -21.60 4.72
N SER A 352 46.01 -20.67 4.91
CA SER A 352 45.04 -20.18 3.92
C SER A 352 45.61 -19.36 2.74
N ASP A 353 46.94 -19.28 2.59
CA ASP A 353 47.55 -18.19 1.81
C ASP A 353 48.07 -18.58 0.41
N LYS A 354 47.95 -19.85 0.00
CA LYS A 354 48.43 -20.31 -1.32
C LYS A 354 47.46 -21.23 -2.06
N ILE A 355 46.22 -20.78 -2.25
CA ILE A 355 45.36 -21.40 -3.28
C ILE A 355 45.70 -20.75 -4.63
N ILE A 356 46.37 -21.53 -5.47
CA ILE A 356 46.73 -21.16 -6.85
C ILE A 356 45.52 -21.48 -7.75
N LEU A 357 44.97 -20.46 -8.39
CA LEU A 357 43.93 -20.56 -9.41
C LEU A 357 44.54 -21.08 -10.72
N PRO A 358 43.84 -21.92 -11.48
CA PRO A 358 44.35 -22.48 -12.73
C PRO A 358 44.74 -21.36 -13.70
N SER A 359 45.89 -21.51 -14.35
CA SER A 359 46.49 -20.51 -15.26
C SER A 359 45.45 -19.97 -16.25
N ASN A 360 45.08 -18.71 -16.09
CA ASN A 360 44.04 -18.06 -16.86
C ASN A 360 44.63 -16.90 -17.67
N PRO A 361 44.47 -16.81 -19.01
CA PRO A 361 44.96 -15.69 -19.82
C PRO A 361 44.36 -14.32 -19.45
N PHE A 362 43.45 -14.29 -18.47
CA PHE A 362 42.75 -13.11 -17.97
C PHE A 362 43.36 -12.50 -16.70
N TYR A 363 44.54 -12.94 -16.25
CA TYR A 363 45.25 -12.23 -15.19
C TYR A 363 45.57 -10.78 -15.60
N GLY A 364 45.60 -9.91 -14.60
CA GLY A 364 45.89 -8.49 -14.78
C GLY A 364 44.79 -7.57 -14.28
N LYS A 365 44.93 -6.29 -14.64
CA LYS A 365 44.00 -5.22 -14.27
C LYS A 365 42.82 -5.18 -15.25
N TRP A 366 41.65 -4.99 -14.70
CA TRP A 366 40.38 -4.84 -15.40
C TRP A 366 39.69 -3.60 -14.87
N LYS A 367 38.98 -2.88 -15.74
CA LYS A 367 38.16 -1.74 -15.39
C LYS A 367 36.69 -2.05 -15.58
N ILE A 368 35.86 -1.53 -14.69
CA ILE A 368 34.40 -1.60 -14.83
C ILE A 368 33.96 -0.79 -16.05
N GLU A 369 33.15 -1.40 -16.92
CA GLU A 369 32.48 -0.72 -18.03
C GLU A 369 31.13 -0.19 -17.54
N GLU A 370 31.12 1.08 -17.12
CA GLU A 370 29.97 1.78 -16.53
C GLU A 370 28.65 1.56 -17.29
N LYS A 371 28.62 1.84 -18.60
CA LYS A 371 27.39 1.77 -19.42
C LYS A 371 26.78 0.38 -19.60
N LYS A 372 27.48 -0.68 -19.17
CA LYS A 372 27.03 -2.08 -19.28
C LYS A 372 27.06 -2.80 -17.94
N SER A 373 27.19 -2.04 -16.85
CA SER A 373 27.20 -2.55 -15.51
C SER A 373 26.01 -1.97 -14.76
N ILE A 374 25.40 -2.78 -13.90
CA ILE A 374 24.26 -2.35 -13.10
C ILE A 374 24.39 -2.92 -11.68
N VAL A 375 24.04 -2.10 -10.70
CA VAL A 375 23.88 -2.52 -9.30
C VAL A 375 22.47 -2.18 -8.90
N LEU A 376 21.67 -3.21 -8.65
CA LEU A 376 20.32 -3.11 -8.15
C LEU A 376 20.35 -3.23 -6.63
N PHE A 377 19.46 -2.51 -5.97
CA PHE A 377 19.20 -2.69 -4.55
C PHE A 377 17.72 -2.76 -4.29
N GLU A 378 17.35 -3.48 -3.24
CA GLU A 378 15.98 -3.56 -2.78
C GLU A 378 15.93 -3.51 -1.26
N LEU A 379 14.92 -2.82 -0.72
CA LEU A 379 14.74 -2.62 0.72
C LEU A 379 13.25 -2.64 1.06
N GLY A 380 12.90 -3.19 2.23
CA GLY A 380 11.53 -3.25 2.73
C GLY A 380 10.91 -4.65 2.64
N PRO A 381 9.68 -4.80 3.13
CA PRO A 381 8.99 -6.10 3.17
C PRO A 381 8.64 -6.59 1.76
N PRO A 382 8.50 -7.92 1.53
CA PRO A 382 8.27 -8.50 0.20
C PRO A 382 7.10 -7.88 -0.58
N GLU A 383 6.07 -7.42 0.13
CA GLU A 383 4.85 -6.85 -0.46
C GLU A 383 5.03 -5.39 -0.90
N ALA A 384 6.03 -4.67 -0.38
CA ALA A 384 6.28 -3.25 -0.64
C ALA A 384 7.78 -2.94 -0.79
N ARG A 385 8.52 -3.83 -1.46
CA ARG A 385 9.95 -3.66 -1.76
C ARG A 385 10.17 -2.39 -2.56
N THR A 386 10.90 -1.44 -1.96
CA THR A 386 11.47 -0.31 -2.68
C THR A 386 12.66 -0.81 -3.46
N LYS A 387 12.58 -0.72 -4.79
CA LYS A 387 13.65 -1.09 -5.71
C LYS A 387 14.36 0.16 -6.18
N GLY A 388 15.66 0.05 -6.38
CA GLY A 388 16.43 1.09 -7.05
C GLY A 388 17.71 0.54 -7.65
N GLU A 389 18.45 1.44 -8.28
CA GLU A 389 19.65 1.11 -9.02
C GLU A 389 20.70 2.21 -8.91
N PHE A 390 21.96 1.81 -9.09
CA PHE A 390 23.06 2.70 -9.39
C PHE A 390 23.36 2.58 -10.89
N GLN A 391 22.99 3.60 -11.64
CA GLN A 391 23.21 3.71 -13.08
C GLN A 391 24.65 4.08 -13.43
N GLN A 392 25.36 4.66 -12.47
CA GLN A 392 26.77 5.00 -12.60
C GLN A 392 27.57 4.17 -11.61
N LEU A 393 28.61 3.51 -12.12
CA LEU A 393 29.62 2.87 -11.29
C LEU A 393 30.97 2.84 -12.00
N SER A 394 32.02 2.92 -11.21
CA SER A 394 33.39 2.76 -11.67
C SER A 394 34.16 1.89 -10.70
N GLY A 395 35.31 1.39 -11.15
CA GLY A 395 36.14 0.55 -10.30
C GLY A 395 37.15 -0.25 -11.07
N ASP A 396 38.01 -0.89 -10.29
CA ASP A 396 39.12 -1.69 -10.77
C ASP A 396 39.04 -3.09 -10.15
N PHE A 397 39.31 -4.08 -10.98
CA PHE A 397 39.45 -5.46 -10.55
C PHE A 397 40.82 -6.00 -10.97
N PHE A 398 41.62 -6.44 -10.00
CA PHE A 398 42.87 -7.13 -10.25
C PHE A 398 42.64 -8.63 -10.09
N TYR A 399 42.66 -9.33 -11.21
CA TYR A 399 42.54 -10.78 -11.25
C TYR A 399 43.93 -11.40 -11.24
N SER A 400 44.19 -12.27 -10.27
CA SER A 400 45.48 -12.94 -10.06
C SER A 400 45.30 -14.44 -10.04
N ASP A 401 46.39 -15.14 -10.26
CA ASP A 401 46.58 -16.57 -10.04
C ASP A 401 46.50 -17.01 -8.58
N THR A 402 46.46 -16.08 -7.64
CA THR A 402 46.46 -16.36 -6.21
C THR A 402 45.28 -15.63 -5.57
N ILE A 403 44.44 -16.34 -4.82
CA ILE A 403 43.25 -15.75 -4.19
C ILE A 403 43.58 -14.56 -3.29
N SER A 404 44.66 -14.67 -2.51
CA SER A 404 45.12 -13.61 -1.60
C SER A 404 45.55 -12.33 -2.31
N LYS A 405 45.82 -12.40 -3.62
CA LYS A 405 46.21 -11.25 -4.45
C LYS A 405 45.02 -10.62 -5.18
N LEU A 406 43.82 -11.20 -5.12
CA LEU A 406 42.63 -10.62 -5.72
C LEU A 406 42.28 -9.28 -5.05
N LYS A 407 42.00 -8.26 -5.86
CA LYS A 407 41.58 -6.94 -5.37
C LYS A 407 40.42 -6.44 -6.21
N LEU A 408 39.35 -6.03 -5.54
CA LEU A 408 38.20 -5.36 -6.12
C LEU A 408 38.00 -4.03 -5.41
N LYS A 409 37.95 -2.95 -6.19
CA LYS A 409 37.56 -1.62 -5.74
C LYS A 409 36.39 -1.14 -6.57
N VAL A 410 35.31 -0.70 -5.92
CA VAL A 410 34.09 -0.21 -6.57
C VAL A 410 33.73 1.15 -5.98
N ASN A 411 33.38 2.07 -6.86
CA ASN A 411 32.85 3.39 -6.52
C ASN A 411 31.45 3.50 -7.11
N LEU A 412 30.48 3.86 -6.27
CA LEU A 412 29.08 4.09 -6.64
C LEU A 412 28.75 5.56 -6.37
N PRO A 413 28.87 6.44 -7.38
CA PRO A 413 28.45 7.84 -7.25
C PRO A 413 26.97 7.94 -6.91
N LEU A 414 26.63 8.77 -5.91
CA LEU A 414 25.24 9.04 -5.56
C LEU A 414 24.50 9.85 -6.63
N GLU A 415 25.22 10.45 -7.58
CA GLU A 415 24.62 11.07 -8.77
C GLU A 415 23.93 10.06 -9.69
N GLY A 416 24.42 8.81 -9.74
CA GLY A 416 23.79 7.72 -10.48
C GLY A 416 22.76 6.91 -9.70
N PHE A 417 22.40 7.32 -8.48
CA PHE A 417 21.42 6.63 -7.65
C PHE A 417 19.99 7.00 -8.07
N THR A 418 19.13 6.00 -8.23
CA THR A 418 17.69 6.25 -8.36
C THR A 418 16.83 5.11 -7.84
N THR A 419 15.67 5.45 -7.29
CA THR A 419 14.56 4.54 -6.97
C THR A 419 13.43 4.66 -8.00
N ASN A 420 13.71 5.30 -9.14
CA ASN A 420 12.72 5.75 -10.13
C ASN A 420 11.66 6.71 -9.54
N ASN A 421 12.00 7.41 -8.46
CA ASN A 421 11.18 8.45 -7.85
C ASN A 421 12.08 9.63 -7.43
N SER A 422 11.97 10.75 -8.14
CA SER A 422 12.87 11.89 -7.97
C SER A 422 12.79 12.55 -6.59
N PHE A 423 11.62 12.58 -5.95
CA PHE A 423 11.47 13.18 -4.62
C PHE A 423 12.06 12.27 -3.53
N ARG A 424 11.85 10.96 -3.66
CA ARG A 424 12.50 9.97 -2.79
C ARG A 424 14.01 10.00 -2.96
N ASP A 425 14.48 10.11 -4.21
CA ASP A 425 15.91 10.21 -4.51
C ASP A 425 16.50 11.46 -3.85
N GLN A 426 15.82 12.61 -3.93
CA GLN A 426 16.21 13.83 -3.22
C GLN A 426 16.27 13.62 -1.70
N THR A 427 15.20 13.06 -1.11
CA THR A 427 15.13 12.79 0.33
C THR A 427 16.24 11.84 0.79
N LEU A 428 16.53 10.80 0.01
CA LEU A 428 17.57 9.83 0.32
C LEU A 428 18.98 10.42 0.25
N MET A 429 19.20 11.57 -0.40
CA MET A 429 20.48 12.28 -0.39
C MET A 429 20.72 13.07 0.89
N GLU A 430 19.68 13.32 1.68
CA GLU A 430 19.77 14.15 2.88
C GLU A 430 20.54 13.46 4.01
N LYS A 431 20.88 14.25 5.02
CA LYS A 431 21.69 13.85 6.18
C LYS A 431 21.12 12.65 6.94
N GLU A 432 19.80 12.48 6.97
CA GLU A 432 19.13 11.37 7.65
C GLU A 432 19.37 10.01 6.96
N PHE A 433 19.67 10.04 5.65
CA PHE A 433 19.89 8.87 4.80
C PHE A 433 21.31 8.85 4.25
N LEU A 434 21.54 8.96 2.94
CA LEU A 434 22.87 8.73 2.33
C LEU A 434 23.87 9.86 2.59
N ASP A 435 23.41 11.02 3.05
CA ASP A 435 24.23 12.19 3.40
C ASP A 435 25.25 12.53 2.29
N LYS A 436 24.70 12.89 1.11
CA LYS A 436 25.48 13.17 -0.09
C LYS A 436 26.47 14.33 0.11
N GLU A 437 26.15 15.28 0.98
CA GLU A 437 27.02 16.40 1.31
C GLU A 437 28.29 15.93 2.03
N THR A 438 28.16 15.00 2.98
CA THR A 438 29.32 14.40 3.68
C THR A 438 30.11 13.47 2.76
N GLN A 439 29.42 12.65 1.95
CA GLN A 439 30.06 11.70 1.06
C GLN A 439 29.25 11.48 -0.22
N SER A 440 29.72 12.01 -1.34
CA SER A 440 29.03 11.96 -2.63
C SER A 440 29.10 10.60 -3.35
N THR A 441 29.90 9.66 -2.84
CA THR A 441 30.22 8.39 -3.52
C THR A 441 30.36 7.27 -2.51
N LEU A 442 29.60 6.18 -2.64
CA LEU A 442 29.78 4.98 -1.81
C LEU A 442 30.98 4.17 -2.31
N LEU A 443 31.78 3.62 -1.39
CA LEU A 443 33.05 2.96 -1.72
C LEU A 443 33.08 1.54 -1.17
N PHE A 444 33.53 0.58 -1.97
CA PHE A 444 33.83 -0.78 -1.53
C PHE A 444 35.26 -1.17 -1.91
N GLU A 445 36.02 -1.69 -0.94
CA GLU A 445 37.35 -2.25 -1.17
C GLU A 445 37.50 -3.63 -0.53
N SER A 446 37.77 -4.65 -1.35
CA SER A 446 37.94 -6.02 -0.88
C SER A 446 39.20 -6.19 -0.02
N LYS A 447 39.12 -6.96 1.07
CA LYS A 447 40.26 -7.29 1.93
C LYS A 447 40.64 -8.76 1.90
N LYS A 448 39.65 -9.65 2.02
CA LYS A 448 39.87 -11.10 2.14
C LYS A 448 38.94 -11.85 1.21
N TRP A 449 39.51 -12.79 0.46
CA TRP A 449 38.79 -13.61 -0.50
C TRP A 449 38.82 -15.07 -0.07
N LYS A 450 37.70 -15.78 -0.29
CA LYS A 450 37.58 -17.22 -0.07
C LYS A 450 36.84 -17.83 -1.26
N LEU A 451 37.25 -19.02 -1.67
CA LEU A 451 36.45 -19.84 -2.59
C LEU A 451 35.24 -20.41 -1.85
N LYS A 452 34.09 -20.42 -2.52
CA LYS A 452 32.87 -21.08 -2.05
C LYS A 452 32.16 -21.71 -3.24
N GLY A 453 32.32 -23.02 -3.39
CA GLY A 453 31.81 -23.76 -4.56
C GLY A 453 32.39 -23.22 -5.87
N LYS A 454 31.53 -22.87 -6.83
CA LYS A 454 31.91 -22.29 -8.14
C LYS A 454 32.08 -20.76 -8.12
N GLY A 455 32.13 -20.13 -6.95
CA GLY A 455 32.22 -18.68 -6.79
C GLY A 455 33.16 -18.25 -5.67
N TYR A 456 33.11 -16.97 -5.36
CA TYR A 456 33.93 -16.31 -4.34
C TYR A 456 33.03 -15.65 -3.29
N VAL A 457 33.52 -15.66 -2.06
CA VAL A 457 33.05 -14.79 -0.99
C VAL A 457 34.18 -13.85 -0.64
N THR A 458 33.91 -12.55 -0.69
CA THR A 458 34.88 -11.53 -0.31
C THR A 458 34.35 -10.71 0.85
N LYS A 459 35.21 -10.50 1.86
CA LYS A 459 34.98 -9.51 2.92
C LYS A 459 35.78 -8.27 2.60
N GLY A 460 35.12 -7.13 2.61
CA GLY A 460 35.70 -5.84 2.24
C GLY A 460 35.16 -4.71 3.09
N VAL A 461 35.83 -3.56 3.02
CA VAL A 461 35.37 -2.35 3.68
C VAL A 461 34.41 -1.63 2.77
N PHE A 462 33.18 -1.44 3.24
CA PHE A 462 32.20 -0.57 2.63
C PHE A 462 32.13 0.75 3.41
N THR A 463 32.16 1.86 2.69
CA THR A 463 32.12 3.21 3.27
C THR A 463 30.92 3.96 2.75
N MET A 464 30.06 4.37 3.67
CA MET A 464 28.82 5.10 3.42
C MET A 464 28.64 6.15 4.52
N ARG A 465 28.26 7.38 4.18
CA ARG A 465 28.09 8.52 5.13
C ARG A 465 29.33 8.81 6.00
N GLY A 466 30.52 8.63 5.45
CA GLY A 466 31.79 8.77 6.18
C GLY A 466 32.09 7.63 7.17
N ILE A 467 31.22 6.61 7.28
CA ILE A 467 31.38 5.47 8.17
C ILE A 467 31.83 4.25 7.37
N SER A 468 32.97 3.67 7.76
CA SER A 468 33.53 2.46 7.15
C SER A 468 33.25 1.22 8.00
N LYS A 469 32.62 0.19 7.41
CA LYS A 469 32.35 -1.10 8.06
C LYS A 469 32.74 -2.27 7.15
N GLU A 470 33.05 -3.41 7.76
CA GLU A 470 33.33 -4.63 6.99
C GLU A 470 32.01 -5.30 6.58
N VAL A 471 31.83 -5.55 5.29
CA VAL A 471 30.68 -6.24 4.72
C VAL A 471 31.13 -7.45 3.90
N GLN A 472 30.23 -8.41 3.70
CA GLN A 472 30.50 -9.62 2.94
C GLN A 472 29.71 -9.62 1.63
N ILE A 473 30.40 -9.91 0.53
CA ILE A 473 29.81 -10.00 -0.79
C ILE A 473 30.03 -11.40 -1.35
N ASN A 474 28.99 -11.97 -1.94
CA ASN A 474 29.04 -13.24 -2.67
C ASN A 474 29.07 -12.93 -4.16
N LEU A 475 30.02 -13.49 -4.91
CA LEU A 475 30.13 -13.21 -6.34
C LEU A 475 30.65 -14.41 -7.15
N LYS A 476 30.34 -14.41 -8.44
CA LYS A 476 30.87 -15.31 -9.46
C LYS A 476 31.50 -14.48 -10.57
N ILE A 477 32.55 -15.02 -11.16
CA ILE A 477 33.26 -14.38 -12.26
C ILE A 477 33.14 -15.30 -13.47
N SER A 478 32.52 -14.81 -14.54
CA SER A 478 32.30 -15.57 -15.77
C SER A 478 32.95 -14.87 -16.96
N LYS A 479 33.19 -15.62 -18.03
CA LYS A 479 33.75 -15.11 -19.28
C LYS A 479 32.63 -14.89 -20.31
N LEU A 480 32.70 -13.79 -21.03
CA LEU A 480 31.91 -13.58 -22.24
C LEU A 480 32.70 -13.96 -23.49
N LYS A 481 31.99 -14.38 -24.55
CA LYS A 481 32.58 -14.79 -25.85
C LYS A 481 33.55 -13.74 -26.44
N ASN A 482 33.39 -12.46 -26.08
CA ASN A 482 34.17 -11.33 -26.59
C ASN A 482 35.41 -10.95 -25.74
N LYS A 483 35.97 -11.87 -24.93
CA LYS A 483 37.17 -11.66 -24.06
C LYS A 483 36.96 -10.68 -22.88
N ASN A 484 35.75 -10.22 -22.62
CA ASN A 484 35.40 -9.46 -21.41
C ASN A 484 35.06 -10.42 -20.25
N LEU A 485 35.27 -9.96 -19.02
CA LEU A 485 34.82 -10.67 -17.81
C LEU A 485 33.51 -10.05 -17.32
N ILE A 486 32.70 -10.85 -16.65
CA ILE A 486 31.49 -10.39 -15.98
C ILE A 486 31.50 -10.86 -14.52
N ILE A 487 31.25 -9.94 -13.60
CA ILE A 487 31.07 -10.22 -12.18
C ILE A 487 29.58 -10.18 -11.89
N ARG A 488 29.04 -11.28 -11.36
CA ARG A 488 27.65 -11.36 -10.90
C ARG A 488 27.62 -11.71 -9.43
N GLY A 489 26.74 -11.12 -8.65
CA GLY A 489 26.69 -11.45 -7.23
C GLY A 489 25.62 -10.72 -6.45
N SER A 490 25.63 -10.98 -5.15
CA SER A 490 24.70 -10.40 -4.19
C SER A 490 25.36 -10.09 -2.85
N SER A 491 24.74 -9.19 -2.10
CA SER A 491 25.16 -8.79 -0.76
C SER A 491 23.95 -8.35 0.06
N GLU A 492 24.03 -8.51 1.37
CA GLU A 492 23.08 -7.96 2.33
C GLU A 492 23.82 -7.00 3.23
N ILE A 493 23.33 -5.77 3.38
CA ILE A 493 23.97 -4.74 4.19
C ILE A 493 22.93 -4.16 5.14
N ASP A 494 23.20 -4.21 6.44
CA ASP A 494 22.43 -3.50 7.45
C ASP A 494 22.74 -1.99 7.37
N ARG A 495 21.73 -1.14 7.17
CA ARG A 495 21.92 0.31 7.05
C ARG A 495 22.13 1.01 8.40
N THR A 496 21.72 0.39 9.50
CA THR A 496 21.77 1.00 10.85
C THR A 496 23.19 1.09 11.39
N ILE A 497 24.07 0.16 11.01
CA ILE A 497 25.50 0.19 11.40
C ILE A 497 26.26 1.38 10.78
N PHE A 498 25.67 2.04 9.78
CA PHE A 498 26.14 3.27 9.16
C PHE A 498 25.39 4.50 9.69
N GLY A 499 24.72 4.37 10.83
CA GLY A 499 24.09 5.48 11.58
C GLY A 499 22.72 5.91 11.08
N MET A 500 22.06 5.15 10.20
CA MET A 500 20.67 5.42 9.83
C MET A 500 19.73 4.90 10.91
N SER A 501 18.61 5.59 11.15
CA SER A 501 17.61 5.15 12.12
C SER A 501 16.90 3.89 11.66
N SER A 502 16.76 2.91 12.56
CA SER A 502 15.93 1.72 12.32
C SER A 502 14.46 2.12 12.21
N ASP A 503 13.76 1.54 11.23
CA ASP A 503 12.33 1.76 11.03
C ASP A 503 11.68 0.49 10.48
N SER A 504 10.68 -0.03 11.20
CA SER A 504 9.92 -1.23 10.84
C SER A 504 9.16 -1.15 9.50
N LYS A 505 8.88 0.05 8.99
CA LYS A 505 8.24 0.29 7.69
C LYS A 505 9.23 0.29 6.53
N ILE A 506 10.47 0.69 6.80
CA ILE A 506 11.56 0.77 5.81
C ILE A 506 12.34 -0.56 5.77
N GLY A 507 12.52 -1.20 6.93
CA GLY A 507 13.44 -2.31 7.11
C GLY A 507 14.88 -1.83 7.30
N ASP A 508 15.75 -2.71 7.78
CA ASP A 508 17.14 -2.38 8.10
C ASP A 508 18.14 -3.02 7.13
N ILE A 509 17.76 -4.14 6.51
CA ILE A 509 18.61 -4.89 5.59
C ILE A 509 18.34 -4.45 4.16
N VAL A 510 19.36 -3.91 3.51
CA VAL A 510 19.36 -3.60 2.07
C VAL A 510 20.00 -4.77 1.33
N GLU A 511 19.25 -5.34 0.39
CA GLU A 511 19.75 -6.39 -0.48
C GLU A 511 20.28 -5.77 -1.77
N PHE A 512 21.49 -6.15 -2.15
CA PHE A 512 22.15 -5.72 -3.38
C PHE A 512 22.31 -6.90 -4.33
N ASN A 513 22.01 -6.68 -5.60
CA ASN A 513 22.26 -7.61 -6.71
C ASN A 513 23.01 -6.86 -7.80
N PHE A 514 24.13 -7.39 -8.27
CA PHE A 514 24.96 -6.69 -9.25
C PHE A 514 25.39 -7.58 -10.40
N ASN A 515 25.47 -6.96 -11.57
CA ASN A 515 25.93 -7.54 -12.81
C ASN A 515 26.87 -6.54 -13.49
N VAL A 516 28.17 -6.79 -13.39
CA VAL A 516 29.22 -5.81 -13.69
C VAL A 516 30.10 -6.35 -14.82
N LEU A 517 30.12 -5.63 -15.93
CA LEU A 517 30.99 -5.94 -17.05
C LEU A 517 32.36 -5.32 -16.84
N LEU A 518 33.40 -6.11 -17.09
CA LEU A 518 34.79 -5.70 -17.01
C LEU A 518 35.43 -5.69 -18.40
N LYS A 519 36.14 -4.61 -18.70
CA LYS A 519 36.98 -4.45 -19.88
C LYS A 519 38.45 -4.31 -19.47
N ARG A 520 39.34 -4.66 -20.39
CA ARG A 520 40.78 -4.48 -20.21
C ARG A 520 41.20 -3.02 -20.39
#